data_AF-A0A6S7LI38-F1
#
_entry.id   AF-A0A6S7LI38-F1
#
_cell.length_a   1.000
_cell.length_b   1.000
_cell.length_c   1.000
_cell.angle_alpha   90.00
_cell.angle_beta   90.00
_cell.angle_gamma   90.00
#
_symmetry.space_group_name_H-M   'P 1'
#
loop_
_entity.id
_entity.type
_entity.pdbx_description
1 polymer ?
#
loop_
_entity_poly.entity_id
_entity_poly.type
_entity_poly.pdbx_seq_one_letter_code
_entity_poly.pdbx_strand_id
1 'polypeptide(L)'
;MLLLYKMASSVDTETKEKQLIVLSLPDDKYYRKSLEDIECFIRDMSEKTAELDDFLVVYSTALKKRYKNRSTSPLGLNTKRFIVEESLDLWMRDFSPVLPKHQVKFSYKPKYLKSKDAKFVESEFMKVLGKMDVQFKRSELILDGGNVVDNNSNKVIISERIFLENKGKTPQVLQNELGNLLSAKVAFIPDPEDTTGHADGIVAFLEDDVLLIGDYGDKEYYEVVEVAVKSVFPEVETFRLPCGKQDNSLVDKKWKGFTTAVGSYANMLVTNNAVYVPQYNQPSYDTQAIEVTKSHTSKKVVPVDMSKLSHMGGSVRCMSWQIESSHPIAQALNKNSTV
;
A
#
# COMPACT_ATOMS: atom_id res chain seq x y z
N MET A 1 -25.16 -15.92 33.66
CA MET A 1 -24.02 -16.35 32.82
C MET A 1 -23.06 -15.16 32.74
N LEU A 2 -22.11 -15.08 33.68
CA LEU A 2 -21.19 -13.96 33.80
C LEU A 2 -20.16 -14.01 32.65
N LEU A 3 -20.10 -12.94 31.85
CA LEU A 3 -18.94 -12.68 30.98
C LEU A 3 -17.76 -12.26 31.86
N LEU A 4 -16.74 -13.12 31.91
CA LEU A 4 -15.44 -12.79 32.48
C LEU A 4 -14.69 -11.87 31.50
N TYR A 5 -14.64 -10.58 31.84
CA TYR A 5 -13.69 -9.63 31.29
C TYR A 5 -12.27 -10.13 31.62
N LYS A 6 -11.52 -10.59 30.61
CA LYS A 6 -10.08 -10.77 30.73
C LYS A 6 -9.47 -9.38 30.94
N MET A 7 -8.96 -9.14 32.15
CA MET A 7 -8.15 -7.97 32.44
C MET A 7 -6.91 -7.97 31.54
N ALA A 8 -6.70 -6.87 30.84
CA ALA A 8 -5.49 -6.61 30.08
C ALA A 8 -4.29 -6.66 31.02
N SER A 9 -3.39 -7.63 30.80
CA SER A 9 -2.06 -7.63 31.39
C SER A 9 -1.29 -6.44 30.82
N SER A 10 -0.58 -5.73 31.70
CA SER A 10 0.33 -4.62 31.42
C SER A 10 1.09 -4.79 30.11
N VAL A 11 0.79 -3.93 29.14
CA VAL A 11 1.52 -3.85 27.87
C VAL A 11 2.89 -3.26 28.16
N ASP A 12 3.93 -4.07 28.01
CA ASP A 12 5.30 -3.59 27.83
C ASP A 12 5.30 -2.55 26.72
N THR A 13 5.59 -1.30 27.05
CA THR A 13 5.81 -0.23 26.08
C THR A 13 7.23 -0.35 25.51
N GLU A 14 7.53 -1.49 24.90
CA GLU A 14 8.68 -1.57 24.00
C GLU A 14 8.27 -0.80 22.75
N THR A 15 8.89 0.36 22.52
CA THR A 15 8.60 1.18 21.34
C THR A 15 8.90 0.36 20.09
N LYS A 16 7.84 -0.09 19.39
CA LYS A 16 7.97 -0.87 18.17
C LYS A 16 8.77 -0.06 17.14
N GLU A 17 9.63 -0.75 16.40
CA GLU A 17 10.45 -0.12 15.38
C GLU A 17 9.58 0.66 14.38
N LYS A 18 9.93 1.92 14.11
CA LYS A 18 9.24 2.75 13.13
C LYS A 18 9.47 2.23 11.72
N GLN A 19 8.52 2.44 10.84
CA GLN A 19 8.72 2.24 9.41
C GLN A 19 8.80 3.58 8.69
N LEU A 20 9.59 3.63 7.63
CA LEU A 20 9.65 4.74 6.69
C LEU A 20 8.55 4.55 5.64
N ILE A 21 7.66 5.53 5.55
CA ILE A 21 6.64 5.66 4.51
C ILE A 21 7.15 6.65 3.46
N VAL A 22 7.25 6.18 2.22
CA VAL A 22 7.75 6.93 1.08
C VAL A 22 6.63 7.15 0.07
N LEU A 23 6.34 8.41 -0.26
CA LEU A 23 5.42 8.80 -1.33
C LEU A 23 6.16 9.48 -2.48
N SER A 24 5.61 9.45 -3.69
CA SER A 24 6.04 10.28 -4.83
C SER A 24 5.15 11.49 -4.97
N LEU A 25 5.75 12.61 -5.36
CA LEU A 25 5.00 13.72 -5.94
C LEU A 25 5.24 13.76 -7.46
N PRO A 26 4.29 13.27 -8.28
CA PRO A 26 4.46 13.23 -9.72
C PRO A 26 4.42 14.63 -10.34
N ASP A 27 5.15 14.83 -11.44
CA ASP A 27 5.27 16.15 -12.11
C ASP A 27 4.67 16.18 -13.53
N ASP A 28 4.15 15.05 -13.99
CA ASP A 28 3.81 14.85 -15.38
C ASP A 28 2.38 15.31 -15.74
N LYS A 29 2.05 15.25 -17.04
CA LYS A 29 0.78 15.76 -17.57
C LYS A 29 -0.44 14.95 -17.08
N TYR A 30 -0.24 13.69 -16.72
CA TYR A 30 -1.28 12.75 -16.31
C TYR A 30 -1.94 13.20 -15.00
N TYR A 31 -1.14 13.55 -13.98
CA TYR A 31 -1.64 13.95 -12.65
C TYR A 31 -1.87 15.44 -12.47
N ARG A 32 -1.56 16.28 -13.47
CA ARG A 32 -1.60 17.76 -13.35
C ARG A 32 -2.90 18.32 -12.74
N LYS A 33 -4.05 17.75 -13.09
CA LYS A 33 -5.36 18.24 -12.61
C LYS A 33 -5.61 17.93 -11.14
N SER A 34 -4.96 16.89 -10.61
CA SER A 34 -5.11 16.41 -9.23
C SER A 34 -3.89 16.78 -8.37
N LEU A 35 -2.94 17.55 -8.90
CA LEU A 35 -1.67 17.83 -8.23
C LEU A 35 -1.88 18.50 -6.85
N GLU A 36 -2.82 19.44 -6.74
CA GLU A 36 -3.11 20.12 -5.48
C GLU A 36 -3.75 19.17 -4.45
N ASP A 37 -4.57 18.22 -4.91
CA ASP A 37 -5.16 17.21 -4.03
C ASP A 37 -4.11 16.18 -3.57
N ILE A 38 -3.16 15.82 -4.44
CA ILE A 38 -1.99 14.98 -4.08
C ILE A 38 -1.10 15.71 -3.08
N GLU A 39 -0.81 17.00 -3.29
CA GLU A 39 -0.06 17.83 -2.34
C GLU A 39 -0.76 17.88 -0.96
N CYS A 40 -2.09 18.02 -0.94
CA CYS A 40 -2.87 17.99 0.30
C CYS A 40 -2.80 16.64 1.00
N PHE A 41 -2.93 15.54 0.27
CA PHE A 41 -2.78 14.18 0.82
C PHE A 41 -1.40 13.95 1.41
N ILE A 42 -0.33 14.36 0.71
CA ILE A 42 1.04 14.21 1.22
C ILE A 42 1.24 15.01 2.52
N ARG A 43 0.69 16.22 2.61
CA ARG A 43 0.75 17.03 3.85
C ARG A 43 -0.02 16.35 4.99
N ASP A 44 -1.23 15.86 4.72
CA ASP A 44 -2.04 15.13 5.69
C ASP A 44 -1.32 13.88 6.21
N MET A 45 -0.72 13.10 5.31
CA MET A 45 0.11 11.95 5.68
C MET A 45 1.33 12.35 6.50
N SER A 46 2.03 13.42 6.12
CA SER A 46 3.19 13.91 6.89
C SER A 46 2.82 14.32 8.33
N GLU A 47 1.64 14.88 8.53
CA GLU A 47 1.14 15.27 9.86
C GLU A 47 0.66 14.05 10.66
N LYS A 48 -0.08 13.13 10.02
CA LYS A 48 -0.66 11.94 10.64
C LYS A 48 0.36 10.86 10.99
N THR A 49 1.48 10.82 10.27
CA THR A 49 2.59 9.90 10.55
C THR A 49 3.51 10.43 11.64
N ALA A 50 3.44 11.72 11.98
CA ALA A 50 4.26 12.31 13.02
C ALA A 50 4.20 11.51 14.32
N GLU A 51 5.37 11.27 14.91
CA GLU A 51 5.59 10.46 16.11
C GLU A 51 5.38 8.95 15.95
N LEU A 52 4.56 8.50 14.99
CA LEU A 52 4.25 7.08 14.75
C LEU A 52 5.24 6.40 13.83
N ASP A 53 5.58 7.04 12.72
CA ASP A 53 6.39 6.47 11.64
C ASP A 53 7.25 7.57 11.00
N ASP A 54 8.29 7.18 10.26
CA ASP A 54 9.08 8.13 9.48
C ASP A 54 8.39 8.40 8.14
N PHE A 55 8.54 9.61 7.62
CA PHE A 55 7.87 10.01 6.38
C PHE A 55 8.81 10.78 5.45
N LEU A 56 8.81 10.39 4.18
CA LEU A 56 9.65 10.99 3.14
C LEU A 56 8.88 11.09 1.82
N VAL A 57 9.14 12.17 1.09
CA VAL A 57 8.58 12.38 -0.24
C VAL A 57 9.71 12.39 -1.27
N VAL A 58 9.60 11.57 -2.30
CA VAL A 58 10.45 11.65 -3.49
C VAL A 58 9.86 12.69 -4.43
N TYR A 59 10.70 13.64 -4.82
CA TYR A 59 10.28 14.93 -5.32
C TYR A 59 11.12 15.32 -6.55
N SER A 60 10.49 15.57 -7.70
CA SER A 60 11.23 15.96 -8.92
C SER A 60 11.71 17.42 -8.89
N THR A 61 12.93 17.66 -9.39
CA THR A 61 13.49 19.01 -9.61
C THR A 61 12.65 19.86 -10.56
N ALA A 62 11.83 19.28 -11.44
CA ALA A 62 10.94 20.05 -12.31
C ALA A 62 9.86 20.80 -11.51
N LEU A 63 9.36 20.19 -10.43
CA LEU A 63 8.42 20.83 -9.51
C LEU A 63 9.09 21.93 -8.69
N LYS A 64 10.39 21.82 -8.40
CA LYS A 64 11.14 22.87 -7.69
C LYS A 64 11.06 24.20 -8.44
N LYS A 65 11.13 24.17 -9.77
CA LYS A 65 10.96 25.35 -10.62
C LYS A 65 9.54 25.91 -10.52
N ARG A 66 8.53 25.05 -10.44
CA ARG A 66 7.11 25.44 -10.30
C ARG A 66 6.84 26.15 -8.98
N TYR A 67 7.43 25.70 -7.87
CA TYR A 67 7.21 26.31 -6.55
C TYR A 67 8.16 27.45 -6.20
N LYS A 68 9.20 27.72 -7.01
CA LYS A 68 10.09 28.87 -6.81
C LYS A 68 9.34 30.21 -6.71
N ASN A 69 8.16 30.30 -7.33
CA ASN A 69 7.30 31.49 -7.32
C ASN A 69 6.10 31.37 -6.34
N ARG A 70 5.99 30.30 -5.55
CA ARG A 70 4.96 30.16 -4.51
C ARG A 70 5.53 30.64 -3.17
N SER A 71 4.72 31.37 -2.41
CA SER A 71 5.06 31.87 -1.07
C SER A 71 5.08 30.77 0.01
N THR A 72 4.49 29.60 -0.27
CA THR A 72 4.48 28.44 0.62
C THR A 72 4.95 27.18 -0.12
N SER A 73 5.73 26.35 0.58
CA SER A 73 5.99 24.97 0.12
C SER A 73 4.66 24.21 0.09
N PRO A 74 4.36 23.47 -0.98
CA PRO A 74 3.16 22.62 -1.00
C PRO A 74 3.28 21.45 -0.03
N LEU A 75 4.52 21.08 0.31
CA LEU A 75 4.85 20.06 1.31
C LEU A 75 4.95 20.71 2.69
N GLY A 76 4.54 19.99 3.72
CA GLY A 76 4.66 20.43 5.12
C GLY A 76 6.08 20.86 5.48
N LEU A 77 6.20 21.77 6.45
CA LEU A 77 7.47 22.40 6.84
C LEU A 77 8.54 21.39 7.27
N ASN A 78 8.13 20.27 7.86
CA ASN A 78 9.03 19.24 8.41
C ASN A 78 9.07 17.96 7.56
N THR A 79 8.47 17.97 6.37
CA THR A 79 8.46 16.80 5.49
C THR A 79 9.84 16.60 4.86
N LYS A 80 10.50 15.47 5.11
CA LYS A 80 11.76 15.12 4.42
C LYS A 80 11.51 14.91 2.93
N ARG A 81 12.43 15.41 2.10
CA ARG A 81 12.33 15.41 0.63
C ARG A 81 13.59 14.81 0.04
N PHE A 82 13.44 13.78 -0.79
CA PHE A 82 14.53 13.33 -1.65
C PHE A 82 14.33 13.92 -3.05
N ILE A 83 15.17 14.89 -3.42
CA ILE A 83 15.04 15.63 -4.67
C ILE A 83 15.77 14.90 -5.79
N VAL A 84 15.05 14.57 -6.87
CA VAL A 84 15.55 13.76 -7.98
C VAL A 84 15.24 14.39 -9.34
N GLU A 85 15.85 13.92 -10.43
CA GLU A 85 15.53 14.41 -11.78
C GLU A 85 14.40 13.61 -12.42
N GLU A 86 14.20 12.39 -11.93
CA GLU A 86 13.25 11.41 -12.41
C GLU A 86 11.82 11.77 -12.03
N SER A 87 10.89 11.48 -12.93
CA SER A 87 9.45 11.62 -12.67
C SER A 87 8.91 10.27 -12.24
N LEU A 88 8.72 10.09 -10.93
CA LEU A 88 8.10 8.88 -10.40
C LEU A 88 6.58 8.95 -10.51
N ASP A 89 5.98 7.81 -10.83
CA ASP A 89 4.52 7.63 -10.83
C ASP A 89 3.96 7.69 -9.39
N LEU A 90 2.69 8.07 -9.24
CA LEU A 90 2.00 8.21 -7.95
C LEU A 90 1.88 6.88 -7.19
N TRP A 91 1.72 5.77 -7.90
CA TRP A 91 1.42 4.45 -7.31
C TRP A 91 2.68 3.74 -6.85
N MET A 92 3.38 4.35 -5.88
CA MET A 92 4.69 3.91 -5.41
C MET A 92 4.71 2.45 -4.95
N ARG A 93 3.58 1.93 -4.44
CA ARG A 93 3.45 0.54 -4.01
C ARG A 93 3.74 -0.46 -5.12
N ASP A 94 3.32 -0.16 -6.34
CA ASP A 94 3.26 -1.14 -7.42
C ASP A 94 4.64 -1.52 -7.96
N PHE A 95 5.50 -0.53 -8.14
CA PHE A 95 6.80 -0.70 -8.79
C PHE A 95 7.98 -0.74 -7.82
N SER A 96 7.79 -0.40 -6.56
CA SER A 96 8.83 -0.43 -5.52
C SER A 96 9.08 -1.86 -4.97
N PRO A 97 10.18 -2.09 -4.23
CA PRO A 97 10.39 -3.36 -3.54
C PRO A 97 9.32 -3.58 -2.46
N VAL A 98 8.92 -4.84 -2.30
CA VAL A 98 7.91 -5.25 -1.31
C VAL A 98 8.55 -5.75 -0.01
N LEU A 99 7.72 -5.86 1.04
CA LEU A 99 8.05 -6.24 2.41
C LEU A 99 8.98 -5.26 3.12
N PRO A 100 8.53 -4.63 4.23
CA PRO A 100 9.33 -3.63 4.93
C PRO A 100 10.72 -4.10 5.37
N LYS A 101 10.85 -5.37 5.79
CA LYS A 101 12.11 -5.94 6.32
C LYS A 101 13.07 -6.47 5.26
N HIS A 102 12.54 -7.03 4.17
CA HIS A 102 13.34 -7.80 3.20
C HIS A 102 13.56 -7.09 1.87
N GLN A 103 12.69 -6.13 1.52
CA GLN A 103 12.78 -5.30 0.32
C GLN A 103 13.15 -6.11 -0.94
N VAL A 104 12.15 -6.78 -1.52
CA VAL A 104 12.30 -7.59 -2.73
C VAL A 104 11.69 -6.86 -3.93
N LYS A 105 12.51 -6.52 -4.92
CA LYS A 105 12.09 -5.89 -6.18
C LYS A 105 11.76 -6.94 -7.22
N PHE A 106 10.49 -7.02 -7.62
CA PHE A 106 10.02 -7.83 -8.73
C PHE A 106 10.03 -7.07 -10.05
N SER A 107 9.89 -7.76 -11.18
CA SER A 107 9.72 -7.15 -12.50
C SER A 107 8.36 -6.47 -12.61
N TYR A 108 8.33 -5.16 -12.83
CA TYR A 108 7.07 -4.41 -12.98
C TYR A 108 6.57 -4.44 -14.44
N LYS A 109 5.72 -5.42 -14.75
CA LYS A 109 5.12 -5.61 -16.09
C LYS A 109 3.63 -5.98 -15.99
N PRO A 110 2.81 -5.20 -15.27
CA PRO A 110 1.42 -5.56 -15.01
C PRO A 110 0.61 -5.62 -16.32
N LYS A 111 -0.35 -6.54 -16.39
CA LYS A 111 -1.24 -6.71 -17.56
C LYS A 111 -2.09 -5.45 -17.85
N TYR A 112 -2.42 -4.66 -16.82
CA TYR A 112 -3.29 -3.49 -16.95
C TYR A 112 -2.60 -2.23 -17.51
N LEU A 113 -1.27 -2.22 -17.62
CA LEU A 113 -0.52 -1.14 -18.26
C LEU A 113 0.04 -1.55 -19.62
N LYS A 114 0.20 -0.56 -20.51
CA LYS A 114 0.96 -0.77 -21.73
C LYS A 114 2.42 -1.03 -21.35
N SER A 115 3.05 -2.01 -22.00
CA SER A 115 4.44 -2.40 -21.70
C SER A 115 5.43 -1.22 -21.71
N LYS A 116 5.26 -0.25 -22.62
CA LYS A 116 6.10 0.95 -22.68
C LYS A 116 5.98 1.85 -21.44
N ASP A 117 4.79 1.93 -20.85
CA ASP A 117 4.50 2.79 -19.71
C ASP A 117 5.03 2.12 -18.44
N ALA A 118 4.79 0.82 -18.27
CA ALA A 118 5.37 0.02 -17.18
C ALA A 118 6.91 0.06 -17.18
N LYS A 119 7.54 -0.11 -18.35
CA LYS A 119 9.00 0.02 -18.50
C LYS A 119 9.51 1.41 -18.13
N PHE A 120 8.79 2.46 -18.51
CA PHE A 120 9.16 3.83 -18.15
C PHE A 120 9.15 4.02 -16.63
N VAL A 121 8.03 3.66 -15.96
CA VAL A 121 7.87 3.75 -14.51
C VAL A 121 8.98 2.97 -13.78
N GLU A 122 9.22 1.72 -14.17
CA GLU A 122 10.28 0.92 -13.57
C GLU A 122 11.65 1.55 -13.80
N SER A 123 11.96 2.01 -15.01
CA SER A 123 13.26 2.61 -15.33
C SER A 123 13.55 3.89 -14.55
N GLU A 124 12.56 4.77 -14.36
CA GLU A 124 12.70 5.99 -13.57
C GLU A 124 12.97 5.67 -12.11
N PHE A 125 12.21 4.74 -11.54
CA PHE A 125 12.43 4.30 -10.16
C PHE A 125 13.81 3.65 -9.95
N MET A 126 14.26 2.83 -10.90
CA MET A 126 15.58 2.20 -10.81
C MET A 126 16.74 3.21 -10.91
N LYS A 127 16.57 4.32 -11.63
CA LYS A 127 17.55 5.43 -11.62
C LYS A 127 17.59 6.11 -10.25
N VAL A 128 16.44 6.32 -9.61
CA VAL A 128 16.37 6.86 -8.24
C VAL A 128 17.09 5.94 -7.26
N LEU A 129 16.81 4.63 -7.31
CA LEU A 129 17.53 3.64 -6.50
C LEU A 129 19.03 3.61 -6.81
N GLY A 130 19.43 3.77 -8.08
CA GLY A 130 20.84 3.80 -8.48
C GLY A 130 21.64 5.00 -7.94
N LYS A 131 20.95 6.05 -7.45
CA LYS A 131 21.58 7.17 -6.72
C LYS A 131 21.87 6.82 -5.26
N MET A 132 21.27 5.74 -4.77
CA MET A 132 21.49 5.21 -3.45
C MET A 132 22.45 4.02 -3.58
N ASP A 133 23.57 4.04 -2.88
CA ASP A 133 24.49 2.89 -2.83
C ASP A 133 23.91 1.78 -1.93
N VAL A 134 22.82 1.15 -2.40
CA VAL A 134 22.03 0.18 -1.62
C VAL A 134 21.85 -1.13 -2.38
N GLN A 135 21.95 -2.21 -1.63
CA GLN A 135 21.66 -3.56 -2.13
C GLN A 135 20.23 -3.95 -1.76
N PHE A 136 19.57 -4.67 -2.67
CA PHE A 136 18.25 -5.24 -2.45
C PHE A 136 18.07 -6.46 -3.34
N LYS A 137 17.19 -7.37 -2.91
CA LYS A 137 16.93 -8.60 -3.65
C LYS A 137 16.11 -8.28 -4.90
N ARG A 138 16.47 -8.88 -6.03
CA ARG A 138 15.73 -8.73 -7.30
C ARG A 138 15.20 -10.09 -7.77
N SER A 139 14.07 -10.06 -8.46
CA SER A 139 13.48 -11.23 -9.11
C SER A 139 12.89 -10.86 -10.47
N GLU A 140 13.00 -11.78 -11.42
CA GLU A 140 12.39 -11.67 -12.75
C GLU A 140 10.91 -12.10 -12.76
N LEU A 141 10.37 -12.59 -11.64
CA LEU A 141 8.93 -12.82 -11.52
C LEU A 141 8.19 -11.49 -11.76
N ILE A 142 7.14 -11.56 -12.57
CA ILE A 142 6.24 -10.45 -12.82
C ILE A 142 5.27 -10.39 -11.65
N LEU A 143 5.43 -9.36 -10.82
CA LEU A 143 4.61 -9.12 -9.66
C LEU A 143 4.72 -7.64 -9.30
N ASP A 144 3.58 -7.00 -9.14
CA ASP A 144 3.47 -5.63 -8.62
C ASP A 144 3.22 -5.67 -7.11
N GLY A 145 3.66 -4.62 -6.41
CA GLY A 145 3.58 -4.61 -4.96
C GLY A 145 2.17 -4.46 -4.39
N GLY A 146 1.21 -3.91 -5.16
CA GLY A 146 -0.20 -3.88 -4.75
C GLY A 146 -0.82 -5.27 -4.65
N ASN A 147 -0.28 -6.25 -5.39
CA ASN A 147 -0.70 -7.64 -5.26
C ASN A 147 0.03 -8.41 -4.15
N VAL A 148 0.83 -7.76 -3.30
CA VAL A 148 1.52 -8.37 -2.16
C VAL A 148 0.99 -7.77 -0.87
N VAL A 149 0.17 -8.56 -0.15
CA VAL A 149 -0.33 -8.19 1.18
C VAL A 149 0.39 -9.01 2.23
N ASP A 150 1.25 -8.36 3.00
CA ASP A 150 2.03 -8.98 4.07
C ASP A 150 1.56 -8.57 5.47
N ASN A 151 1.95 -9.38 6.45
CA ASN A 151 1.73 -9.11 7.87
C ASN A 151 2.94 -8.45 8.57
N ASN A 152 3.87 -7.83 7.83
CA ASN A 152 5.16 -7.31 8.32
C ASN A 152 6.10 -8.36 8.98
N SER A 153 5.80 -9.65 8.80
CA SER A 153 6.55 -10.76 9.38
C SER A 153 6.77 -11.86 8.34
N ASN A 154 5.99 -12.94 8.38
CA ASN A 154 6.25 -14.18 7.65
C ASN A 154 5.02 -14.72 6.89
N LYS A 155 3.95 -13.93 6.74
CA LYS A 155 2.76 -14.31 5.96
C LYS A 155 2.53 -13.32 4.83
N VAL A 156 2.24 -13.85 3.66
CA VAL A 156 1.96 -13.08 2.45
C VAL A 156 0.73 -13.65 1.75
N ILE A 157 -0.17 -12.78 1.32
CA ILE A 157 -1.32 -13.08 0.47
C ILE A 157 -1.12 -12.39 -0.87
N ILE A 158 -1.33 -13.14 -1.96
CA ILE A 158 -1.20 -12.68 -3.35
C ILE A 158 -2.42 -13.14 -4.14
N SER A 159 -2.96 -12.34 -5.06
CA SER A 159 -4.05 -12.82 -5.92
C SER A 159 -3.53 -13.77 -7.00
N GLU A 160 -4.39 -14.70 -7.41
CA GLU A 160 -4.13 -15.69 -8.46
C GLU A 160 -3.79 -15.09 -9.83
N ARG A 161 -3.98 -13.77 -10.04
CA ARG A 161 -3.52 -13.05 -11.23
C ARG A 161 -2.05 -13.32 -11.57
N ILE A 162 -1.21 -13.55 -10.55
CA ILE A 162 0.21 -13.89 -10.75
C ILE A 162 0.43 -15.10 -11.67
N PHE A 163 -0.51 -16.05 -11.71
CA PHE A 163 -0.45 -17.23 -12.58
C PHE A 163 -0.60 -16.87 -14.06
N LEU A 164 -1.35 -15.81 -14.37
CA LEU A 164 -1.55 -15.32 -15.73
C LEU A 164 -0.31 -14.59 -16.27
N GLU A 165 0.42 -13.91 -15.38
CA GLU A 165 1.58 -13.09 -15.72
C GLU A 165 2.87 -13.92 -15.79
N ASN A 166 2.99 -14.97 -14.98
CA ASN A 166 4.17 -15.85 -14.91
C ASN A 166 3.92 -17.19 -15.60
N LYS A 167 3.49 -17.13 -16.87
CA LYS A 167 3.16 -18.31 -17.67
C LYS A 167 4.32 -19.32 -17.69
N GLY A 168 3.96 -20.60 -17.56
CA GLY A 168 4.93 -21.70 -17.55
C GLY A 168 5.40 -22.12 -16.15
N LYS A 169 4.96 -21.43 -15.09
CA LYS A 169 5.15 -21.88 -13.70
C LYS A 169 3.83 -22.38 -13.13
N THR A 170 3.86 -23.48 -12.39
CA THR A 170 2.69 -23.98 -11.66
C THR A 170 2.49 -23.20 -10.37
N PRO A 171 1.27 -23.19 -9.79
CA PRO A 171 1.02 -22.56 -8.50
C PRO A 171 2.01 -23.01 -7.40
N GLN A 172 2.33 -24.30 -7.32
CA GLN A 172 3.28 -24.82 -6.32
C GLN A 172 4.71 -24.28 -6.54
N VAL A 173 5.16 -24.18 -7.80
CA VAL A 173 6.48 -23.63 -8.12
C VAL A 173 6.54 -22.16 -7.73
N LEU A 174 5.50 -21.39 -8.06
CA LEU A 174 5.42 -19.98 -7.67
C LEU A 174 5.37 -19.80 -6.15
N GLN A 175 4.58 -20.62 -5.44
CA GLN A 175 4.50 -20.58 -3.98
C GLN A 175 5.87 -20.79 -3.33
N ASN A 176 6.63 -21.80 -3.78
CA ASN A 176 7.96 -22.11 -3.26
C ASN A 176 8.98 -21.01 -3.59
N GLU A 177 8.97 -20.52 -4.83
CA GLU A 177 9.88 -19.45 -5.27
C GLU A 177 9.62 -18.16 -4.50
N LEU A 178 8.35 -17.76 -4.39
CA LEU A 178 7.95 -16.59 -3.60
C LEU A 178 8.29 -16.77 -2.12
N GLY A 179 8.03 -17.94 -1.54
CA GLY A 179 8.35 -18.18 -0.14
C GLY A 179 9.83 -18.05 0.19
N ASN A 180 10.70 -18.51 -0.72
CA ASN A 180 12.15 -18.31 -0.61
C ASN A 180 12.58 -16.87 -0.89
N LEU A 181 11.92 -16.18 -1.83
CA LEU A 181 12.23 -14.80 -2.16
C LEU A 181 11.89 -13.87 -0.98
N LEU A 182 10.71 -14.06 -0.40
CA LEU A 182 10.07 -13.22 0.60
C LEU A 182 10.37 -13.66 2.05
N SER A 183 10.97 -14.83 2.25
CA SER A 183 11.15 -15.46 3.57
C SER A 183 9.82 -15.61 4.34
N ALA A 184 8.75 -15.93 3.61
CA ALA A 184 7.38 -15.95 4.11
C ALA A 184 6.61 -17.15 3.56
N LYS A 185 5.57 -17.57 4.25
CA LYS A 185 4.58 -18.50 3.70
C LYS A 185 3.57 -17.70 2.87
N VAL A 186 3.17 -18.25 1.73
CA VAL A 186 2.35 -17.54 0.72
C VAL A 186 1.01 -18.24 0.54
N ALA A 187 -0.08 -17.50 0.70
CA ALA A 187 -1.42 -17.89 0.27
C ALA A 187 -1.81 -17.20 -1.03
N PHE A 188 -2.52 -17.92 -1.88
CA PHE A 188 -3.16 -17.34 -3.06
C PHE A 188 -4.66 -17.18 -2.81
N ILE A 189 -5.21 -16.03 -3.18
CA ILE A 189 -6.66 -15.76 -3.15
C ILE A 189 -7.16 -15.55 -4.58
N PRO A 190 -8.44 -15.83 -4.88
CA PRO A 190 -8.99 -15.60 -6.21
C PRO A 190 -8.68 -14.19 -6.74
N ASP A 191 -8.49 -14.08 -8.05
CA ASP A 191 -8.38 -12.77 -8.71
C ASP A 191 -9.69 -11.99 -8.49
N PRO A 192 -9.65 -10.75 -7.96
CA PRO A 192 -10.86 -9.94 -7.80
C PRO A 192 -11.49 -9.49 -9.12
N GLU A 193 -10.82 -9.71 -10.25
CA GLU A 193 -11.26 -9.35 -11.60
C GLU A 193 -11.58 -7.85 -11.78
N ASP A 194 -11.02 -7.00 -10.91
CA ASP A 194 -11.06 -5.55 -11.07
C ASP A 194 -10.00 -5.06 -12.09
N THR A 195 -9.74 -3.75 -12.14
CA THR A 195 -8.78 -3.24 -13.14
C THR A 195 -7.35 -3.74 -12.90
N THR A 196 -6.94 -3.90 -11.64
CA THR A 196 -5.56 -4.24 -11.29
C THR A 196 -5.40 -5.73 -10.98
N GLY A 197 -6.42 -6.38 -10.41
CA GLY A 197 -6.37 -7.75 -9.88
C GLY A 197 -5.53 -7.85 -8.61
N HIS A 198 -5.45 -6.77 -7.82
CA HIS A 198 -4.60 -6.68 -6.63
C HIS A 198 -5.27 -7.22 -5.36
N ALA A 199 -4.48 -7.91 -4.54
CA ALA A 199 -4.92 -8.37 -3.22
C ALA A 199 -5.12 -7.23 -2.20
N ASP A 200 -4.42 -6.10 -2.32
CA ASP A 200 -4.48 -5.00 -1.35
C ASP A 200 -5.80 -4.19 -1.39
N GLY A 201 -6.65 -4.42 -2.39
CA GLY A 201 -8.04 -3.98 -2.40
C GLY A 201 -9.00 -4.93 -1.69
N ILE A 202 -8.56 -6.15 -1.35
CA ILE A 202 -9.41 -7.25 -0.88
C ILE A 202 -9.11 -7.61 0.57
N VAL A 203 -7.84 -7.67 0.96
CA VAL A 203 -7.43 -8.12 2.29
C VAL A 203 -6.39 -7.18 2.91
N ALA A 204 -6.39 -7.10 4.24
CA ALA A 204 -5.40 -6.34 5.00
C ALA A 204 -5.09 -7.02 6.34
N PHE A 205 -3.82 -7.38 6.56
CA PHE A 205 -3.37 -7.82 7.89
C PHE A 205 -3.32 -6.64 8.83
N LEU A 206 -4.03 -6.71 9.96
CA LEU A 206 -3.94 -5.71 11.03
C LEU A 206 -2.85 -6.05 12.03
N GLU A 207 -2.64 -7.34 12.30
CA GLU A 207 -1.66 -7.90 13.22
C GLU A 207 -1.11 -9.20 12.59
N ASP A 208 -0.17 -9.87 13.27
CA ASP A 208 0.50 -11.07 12.77
C ASP A 208 -0.49 -12.19 12.37
N ASP A 209 -1.60 -12.31 13.10
CA ASP A 209 -2.65 -13.34 12.95
C ASP A 209 -4.07 -12.76 12.84
N VAL A 210 -4.21 -11.48 12.50
CA VAL A 210 -5.52 -10.82 12.32
C VAL A 210 -5.62 -10.27 10.91
N LEU A 211 -6.61 -10.76 10.15
CA LEU A 211 -6.87 -10.36 8.77
C LEU A 211 -8.26 -9.77 8.62
N LEU A 212 -8.34 -8.58 8.02
CA LEU A 212 -9.57 -8.04 7.48
C LEU A 212 -9.77 -8.49 6.04
N ILE A 213 -10.99 -8.91 5.72
CA ILE A 213 -11.42 -9.25 4.35
C ILE A 213 -12.55 -8.31 3.96
N GLY A 214 -12.40 -7.62 2.84
CA GLY A 214 -13.40 -6.69 2.30
C GLY A 214 -14.68 -7.41 1.89
N ASP A 215 -15.80 -6.97 2.44
CA ASP A 215 -17.14 -7.44 2.11
C ASP A 215 -17.80 -6.46 1.12
N TYR A 216 -17.67 -6.77 -0.16
CA TYR A 216 -18.26 -6.01 -1.27
C TYR A 216 -19.72 -6.40 -1.54
N GLY A 217 -20.37 -7.15 -0.65
CA GLY A 217 -21.73 -7.67 -0.83
C GLY A 217 -21.83 -8.95 -1.65
N ASP A 218 -20.69 -9.45 -2.17
CA ASP A 218 -20.58 -10.78 -2.75
C ASP A 218 -20.15 -11.78 -1.68
N LYS A 219 -21.15 -12.48 -1.12
CA LYS A 219 -20.93 -13.44 -0.05
C LYS A 219 -20.10 -14.65 -0.51
N GLU A 220 -20.28 -15.10 -1.75
CA GLU A 220 -19.57 -16.27 -2.27
C GLU A 220 -18.08 -15.93 -2.44
N TYR A 221 -17.77 -14.80 -3.06
CA TYR A 221 -16.39 -14.33 -3.20
C TYR A 221 -15.71 -14.16 -1.85
N TYR A 222 -16.38 -13.54 -0.86
CA TYR A 222 -15.86 -13.42 0.50
C TYR A 222 -15.50 -14.79 1.11
N GLU A 223 -16.40 -15.77 1.01
CA GLU A 223 -16.20 -17.11 1.58
C GLU A 223 -15.05 -17.84 0.90
N VAL A 224 -14.91 -17.72 -0.43
CA VAL A 224 -13.79 -18.33 -1.16
C VAL A 224 -12.45 -17.70 -0.75
N VAL A 225 -12.38 -16.37 -0.61
CA VAL A 225 -11.18 -15.68 -0.11
C VAL A 225 -10.81 -16.16 1.30
N GLU A 226 -11.80 -16.23 2.20
CA GLU A 226 -11.60 -16.68 3.58
C GLU A 226 -11.09 -18.13 3.64
N VAL A 227 -11.69 -19.04 2.87
CA VAL A 227 -11.26 -20.44 2.77
C VAL A 227 -9.84 -20.54 2.20
N ALA A 228 -9.53 -19.77 1.16
CA ALA A 228 -8.20 -19.78 0.53
C ALA A 228 -7.12 -19.33 1.51
N VAL A 229 -7.36 -18.26 2.28
CA VAL A 229 -6.47 -17.80 3.36
C VAL A 229 -6.32 -18.88 4.44
N LYS A 230 -7.42 -19.41 4.98
CA LYS A 230 -7.37 -20.37 6.10
C LYS A 230 -6.79 -21.73 5.71
N SER A 231 -6.81 -22.09 4.42
CA SER A 231 -6.14 -23.30 3.93
C SER A 231 -4.62 -23.26 4.14
N VAL A 232 -4.04 -22.06 4.15
CA VAL A 232 -2.60 -21.82 4.32
C VAL A 232 -2.29 -21.32 5.73
N PHE A 233 -3.15 -20.49 6.31
CA PHE A 233 -3.00 -19.88 7.63
C PHE A 233 -4.21 -20.21 8.53
N PRO A 234 -4.37 -21.46 8.99
CA PRO A 234 -5.51 -21.86 9.82
C PRO A 234 -5.58 -21.12 11.17
N GLU A 235 -4.47 -20.56 11.63
CA GLU A 235 -4.35 -19.77 12.85
C GLU A 235 -4.83 -18.31 12.71
N VAL A 236 -4.96 -17.80 11.48
CA VAL A 236 -5.35 -16.41 11.25
C VAL A 236 -6.83 -16.22 11.53
N GLU A 237 -7.14 -15.28 12.42
CA GLU A 237 -8.49 -14.79 12.67
C GLU A 237 -8.89 -13.84 11.53
N THR A 238 -10.06 -14.09 10.96
CA THR A 238 -10.60 -13.34 9.81
C THR A 238 -11.83 -12.57 10.22
N PHE A 239 -11.90 -11.29 9.83
CA PHE A 239 -13.02 -10.42 10.14
C PHE A 239 -13.52 -9.69 8.89
N ARG A 240 -14.84 -9.53 8.79
CA ARG A 240 -15.48 -8.78 7.72
C ARG A 240 -15.19 -7.29 7.88
N LEU A 241 -14.65 -6.68 6.83
CA LEU A 241 -14.52 -5.24 6.70
C LEU A 241 -15.59 -4.75 5.71
N PRO A 242 -16.57 -3.96 6.13
CA PRO A 242 -17.59 -3.45 5.20
C PRO A 242 -16.93 -2.61 4.10
N CYS A 243 -17.31 -2.86 2.85
CA CYS A 243 -16.91 -2.00 1.74
C CYS A 243 -17.99 -0.95 1.44
N GLY A 244 -17.53 0.26 1.13
CA GLY A 244 -18.41 1.38 0.82
C GLY A 244 -19.19 1.18 -0.47
N LYS A 245 -20.22 1.99 -0.69
CA LYS A 245 -20.92 2.01 -1.98
C LYS A 245 -19.95 2.50 -3.06
N GLN A 246 -19.80 1.72 -4.11
CA GLN A 246 -19.15 2.19 -5.33
C GLN A 246 -19.96 3.35 -5.90
N ASP A 247 -19.31 4.48 -6.19
CA ASP A 247 -19.99 5.61 -6.83
C ASP A 247 -20.18 5.31 -8.32
N ASN A 248 -21.34 4.77 -8.65
CA ASN A 248 -21.71 4.44 -10.02
C ASN A 248 -21.77 5.67 -10.95
N SER A 249 -21.82 6.90 -10.43
CA SER A 249 -21.73 8.11 -11.25
C SER A 249 -20.32 8.39 -11.79
N LEU A 250 -19.32 7.72 -11.21
CA LEU A 250 -17.92 7.72 -11.65
C LEU A 250 -17.56 6.48 -12.46
N VAL A 251 -18.41 5.44 -12.49
CA VAL A 251 -18.15 4.18 -13.20
C VAL A 251 -18.01 4.39 -14.72
N ASP A 252 -18.75 5.34 -15.30
CA ASP A 252 -18.58 5.77 -16.70
C ASP A 252 -17.45 6.80 -16.91
N LYS A 253 -16.85 7.29 -15.83
CA LYS A 253 -15.72 8.24 -15.83
C LYS A 253 -14.47 7.58 -15.24
N LYS A 254 -14.16 6.37 -15.70
CA LYS A 254 -12.89 5.70 -15.38
C LYS A 254 -11.73 6.68 -15.51
N TRP A 255 -10.91 6.79 -14.49
CA TRP A 255 -9.68 7.57 -14.59
C TRP A 255 -8.74 6.84 -15.54
N LYS A 256 -8.79 7.21 -16.82
CA LYS A 256 -7.95 6.62 -17.87
C LYS A 256 -8.03 5.08 -17.96
N GLY A 257 -9.19 4.52 -17.64
CA GLY A 257 -9.44 3.07 -17.68
C GLY A 257 -9.44 2.39 -16.31
N PHE A 258 -9.07 3.08 -15.23
CA PHE A 258 -9.14 2.57 -13.86
C PHE A 258 -10.50 2.82 -13.22
N THR A 259 -11.07 1.77 -12.62
CA THR A 259 -12.24 1.86 -11.74
C THR A 259 -11.85 2.56 -10.45
N THR A 260 -12.79 3.30 -9.85
CA THR A 260 -12.58 3.99 -8.57
C THR A 260 -12.27 3.03 -7.41
N ALA A 261 -11.44 3.46 -6.47
CA ALA A 261 -11.16 2.75 -5.21
C ALA A 261 -12.08 3.19 -4.06
N VAL A 262 -13.09 4.03 -4.32
CA VAL A 262 -14.08 4.45 -3.32
C VAL A 262 -14.70 3.23 -2.64
N GLY A 263 -14.65 3.20 -1.32
CA GLY A 263 -15.21 2.11 -0.51
C GLY A 263 -14.28 0.91 -0.33
N SER A 264 -13.09 0.89 -0.95
CA SER A 264 -12.07 -0.14 -0.71
C SER A 264 -11.29 0.15 0.58
N TYR A 265 -11.85 -0.17 1.74
CA TYR A 265 -11.20 0.12 3.02
C TYR A 265 -9.99 -0.79 3.31
N ALA A 266 -9.91 -1.97 2.68
CA ALA A 266 -8.76 -2.87 2.78
C ALA A 266 -7.48 -2.25 2.20
N ASN A 267 -7.58 -1.23 1.34
CA ASN A 267 -6.44 -0.48 0.82
C ASN A 267 -5.85 0.53 1.85
N MET A 268 -5.82 0.10 3.11
CA MET A 268 -5.20 0.77 4.26
C MET A 268 -3.72 0.44 4.35
N LEU A 269 -2.93 1.38 4.87
CA LEU A 269 -1.52 1.15 5.16
C LEU A 269 -1.35 0.71 6.61
N VAL A 270 -0.77 -0.46 6.83
CA VAL A 270 -0.55 -1.03 8.17
C VAL A 270 0.94 -1.04 8.49
N THR A 271 1.34 -0.23 9.47
CA THR A 271 2.70 -0.18 10.00
C THR A 271 2.82 -0.91 11.33
N ASN A 272 4.01 -0.96 11.90
CA ASN A 272 4.23 -1.48 13.24
C ASN A 272 3.44 -0.71 14.31
N ASN A 273 3.25 0.60 14.10
CA ASN A 273 2.70 1.54 15.11
C ASN A 273 1.26 1.95 14.82
N ALA A 274 0.82 1.93 13.55
CA ALA A 274 -0.44 2.51 13.14
C ALA A 274 -1.14 1.75 12.01
N VAL A 275 -2.45 1.96 11.92
CA VAL A 275 -3.28 1.56 10.78
C VAL A 275 -3.88 2.82 10.17
N TYR A 276 -3.42 3.19 8.97
CA TYR A 276 -3.90 4.34 8.22
C TYR A 276 -5.09 3.94 7.35
N VAL A 277 -6.30 4.14 7.88
CA VAL A 277 -7.56 3.70 7.27
C VAL A 277 -8.09 4.77 6.32
N PRO A 278 -8.33 4.47 5.04
CA PRO A 278 -8.87 5.45 4.10
C PRO A 278 -10.31 5.84 4.48
N GLN A 279 -10.69 7.06 4.14
CA GLN A 279 -12.03 7.62 4.33
C GLN A 279 -12.51 8.20 3.00
N TYR A 280 -13.74 7.89 2.61
CA TYR A 280 -14.24 8.15 1.27
C TYR A 280 -15.41 9.14 1.23
N ASN A 281 -15.64 9.88 2.31
CA ASN A 281 -16.82 10.74 2.49
C ASN A 281 -18.14 9.94 2.40
N GLN A 282 -18.13 8.75 3.02
CA GLN A 282 -19.30 7.88 3.19
C GLN A 282 -19.52 7.65 4.68
N PRO A 283 -20.14 8.60 5.42
CA PRO A 283 -20.08 8.66 6.88
C PRO A 283 -20.41 7.35 7.60
N SER A 284 -21.41 6.60 7.12
CA SER A 284 -21.78 5.31 7.70
C SER A 284 -20.70 4.24 7.52
N TYR A 285 -20.18 4.06 6.30
CA TYR A 285 -19.15 3.07 6.01
C TYR A 285 -17.79 3.48 6.57
N ASP A 286 -17.46 4.77 6.50
CA ASP A 286 -16.25 5.35 7.07
C ASP A 286 -16.16 5.09 8.58
N THR A 287 -17.27 5.29 9.30
CA THR A 287 -17.38 5.00 10.74
C THR A 287 -17.22 3.51 11.02
N GLN A 288 -17.95 2.65 10.31
CA GLN A 288 -17.88 1.20 10.51
C GLN A 288 -16.50 0.63 10.23
N ALA A 289 -15.82 1.08 9.16
CA ALA A 289 -14.47 0.65 8.84
C ALA A 289 -13.48 0.99 9.95
N ILE A 290 -13.59 2.19 10.54
CA ILE A 290 -12.77 2.60 11.69
C ILE A 290 -13.08 1.75 12.93
N GLU A 291 -14.35 1.50 13.23
CA GLU A 291 -14.78 0.73 14.40
C GLU A 291 -14.31 -0.72 14.31
N VAL A 292 -14.53 -1.39 13.18
CA VAL A 292 -14.05 -2.76 12.92
C VAL A 292 -12.53 -2.84 13.01
N THR A 293 -11.81 -1.86 12.46
CA THR A 293 -10.35 -1.84 12.56
C THR A 293 -9.91 -1.73 14.02
N LYS A 294 -10.48 -0.78 14.79
CA LYS A 294 -10.15 -0.55 16.19
C LYS A 294 -10.44 -1.73 17.09
N SER A 295 -11.48 -2.51 16.82
CA SER A 295 -11.84 -3.66 17.66
C SER A 295 -10.87 -4.84 17.52
N HIS A 296 -10.01 -4.87 16.49
CA HIS A 296 -9.15 -6.00 16.17
C HIS A 296 -7.64 -5.65 16.09
N THR A 297 -7.22 -4.48 16.61
CA THR A 297 -5.81 -4.11 16.66
C THR A 297 -5.47 -3.31 17.92
N SER A 298 -4.22 -3.44 18.36
CA SER A 298 -3.63 -2.60 19.41
C SER A 298 -2.98 -1.32 18.85
N LYS A 299 -2.79 -1.25 17.52
CA LYS A 299 -2.13 -0.14 16.83
C LYS A 299 -3.01 1.11 16.84
N LYS A 300 -2.38 2.28 16.68
CA LYS A 300 -3.13 3.52 16.54
C LYS A 300 -3.88 3.53 15.20
N VAL A 301 -5.20 3.55 15.24
CA VAL A 301 -6.03 3.66 14.03
C VAL A 301 -6.19 5.12 13.65
N VAL A 302 -5.71 5.48 12.45
CA VAL A 302 -5.62 6.85 11.95
C VAL A 302 -6.45 6.99 10.67
N PRO A 303 -7.53 7.79 10.65
CA PRO A 303 -8.31 8.03 9.44
C PRO A 303 -7.54 8.91 8.45
N VAL A 304 -7.60 8.61 7.15
CA VAL A 304 -6.94 9.35 6.07
C VAL A 304 -7.95 9.69 4.97
N ASP A 305 -8.09 10.98 4.65
CA ASP A 305 -9.07 11.41 3.65
C ASP A 305 -8.59 11.07 2.24
N MET A 306 -9.36 10.22 1.56
CA MET A 306 -9.12 9.77 0.20
C MET A 306 -10.22 10.21 -0.77
N SER A 307 -11.20 10.99 -0.32
CA SER A 307 -12.38 11.39 -1.10
C SER A 307 -12.05 12.11 -2.41
N LYS A 308 -10.92 12.83 -2.45
CA LYS A 308 -10.48 13.57 -3.63
C LYS A 308 -9.59 12.78 -4.59
N LEU A 309 -9.04 11.64 -4.17
CA LEU A 309 -8.02 10.92 -4.95
C LEU A 309 -8.45 9.49 -5.34
N SER A 310 -9.34 8.86 -4.57
CA SER A 310 -9.79 7.48 -4.80
C SER A 310 -10.42 7.24 -6.16
N HIS A 311 -10.96 8.29 -6.80
CA HIS A 311 -11.47 8.24 -8.16
C HIS A 311 -10.39 7.86 -9.20
N MET A 312 -9.10 7.97 -8.87
CA MET A 312 -7.99 7.57 -9.73
C MET A 312 -7.67 6.06 -9.68
N GLY A 313 -8.35 5.31 -8.80
CA GLY A 313 -8.32 3.84 -8.75
C GLY A 313 -7.36 3.21 -7.75
N GLY A 314 -6.84 3.99 -6.79
CA GLY A 314 -6.07 3.46 -5.66
C GLY A 314 -6.31 4.27 -4.40
N SER A 315 -5.78 3.79 -3.27
CA SER A 315 -5.93 4.43 -1.96
C SER A 315 -4.58 4.60 -1.24
N VAL A 316 -4.62 4.77 0.09
CA VAL A 316 -3.45 5.04 0.94
C VAL A 316 -2.33 4.04 0.70
N ARG A 317 -2.65 2.73 0.64
CA ARG A 317 -1.64 1.68 0.45
C ARG A 317 -0.97 1.76 -0.91
N CYS A 318 -1.74 1.92 -2.00
CA CYS A 318 -1.20 2.00 -3.36
C CYS A 318 -0.20 3.15 -3.58
N MET A 319 -0.38 4.28 -2.88
CA MET A 319 0.53 5.43 -3.01
C MET A 319 1.82 5.28 -2.18
N SER A 320 1.88 4.28 -1.30
CA SER A 320 2.93 4.16 -0.29
C SER A 320 3.93 3.06 -0.59
N TRP A 321 5.21 3.39 -0.50
CA TRP A 321 6.29 2.42 -0.33
C TRP A 321 6.73 2.40 1.13
N GLN A 322 6.76 1.21 1.72
CA GLN A 322 6.96 1.00 3.15
C GLN A 322 8.25 0.21 3.37
N ILE A 323 9.07 0.69 4.30
CA ILE A 323 10.39 0.15 4.59
C ILE A 323 10.61 0.18 6.10
N GLU A 324 11.22 -0.83 6.69
CA GLU A 324 11.67 -0.75 8.08
C GLU A 324 12.75 0.32 8.23
N SER A 325 12.66 1.19 9.25
CA SER A 325 13.54 2.38 9.30
C SER A 325 15.01 2.03 9.48
N SER A 326 15.32 0.89 10.12
CA SER A 326 16.67 0.35 10.20
C SER A 326 17.20 -0.21 8.88
N HIS A 327 16.34 -0.48 7.89
CA HIS A 327 16.75 -1.07 6.63
C HIS A 327 17.72 -0.14 5.87
N PRO A 328 18.79 -0.66 5.23
CA PRO A 328 19.77 0.17 4.52
C PRO A 328 19.18 1.12 3.48
N ILE A 329 18.10 0.72 2.80
CA ILE A 329 17.37 1.59 1.85
C ILE A 329 16.77 2.80 2.57
N ALA A 330 16.10 2.60 3.71
CA ALA A 330 15.50 3.70 4.47
C ALA A 330 16.59 4.67 4.99
N GLN A 331 17.71 4.13 5.46
CA GLN A 331 18.87 4.94 5.87
C GLN A 331 19.45 5.75 4.72
N ALA A 332 19.60 5.15 3.54
CA ALA A 332 20.10 5.84 2.34
C ALA A 332 19.13 6.92 1.84
N LEU A 333 17.82 6.65 1.83
CA LEU A 333 16.80 7.64 1.52
C LEU A 333 16.87 8.83 2.47
N ASN A 334 16.92 8.57 3.77
CA ASN A 334 17.05 9.61 4.80
C ASN A 334 18.34 10.42 4.63
N LYS A 335 19.49 9.77 4.39
CA LYS A 335 20.79 10.42 4.18
C LYS A 335 20.79 11.35 2.97
N ASN A 336 20.07 10.99 1.90
CA ASN A 336 19.97 11.79 0.68
C ASN A 336 18.79 12.78 0.69
N SER A 337 18.07 12.87 1.81
CA SER A 337 16.93 13.77 1.96
C SER A 337 17.29 15.09 2.64
N THR A 338 16.49 16.11 2.37
CA THR A 338 16.53 17.42 3.05
C THR A 338 15.15 17.74 3.60
N VAL A 339 15.06 18.46 4.72
CA VAL A 339 13.79 19.00 5.24
C VAL A 339 13.35 20.23 4.45
#